data_AF-A0A136Q0W2-F1
#
_entry.id   AF-A0A136Q0W2-F1
#
_cell.length_a   1.000
_cell.length_b   1.000
_cell.length_c   1.000
_cell.angle_alpha   90.00
_cell.angle_beta   90.00
_cell.angle_gamma   90.00
#
_symmetry.space_group_name_H-M   'P 1'
#
loop_
_entity.id
_entity.type
_entity.pdbx_description
1 polymer ?
#
loop_
_entity_poly.entity_id
_entity_poly.type
_entity_poly.pdbx_seq_one_letter_code
_entity_poly.pdbx_strand_id
1 'polypeptide(L)'
;MGDLFRKTSLEQAETPEKLDEYIKVTHPGIWSVLIACFAIIVAVAVWLAVGRIPTTMDMKGIIFPGSGVISISAPASGQIQDIRVSTGDTVLPHDVLAVIPQPELLAELQELEAAEQPDEEAIAAKRQEYIDASIVRSQSWGVVLDAKHVYDIVQANEQVVSLARMEEGTNIYQLICYVPADTARRLTTGMEIQACPSYVSREEYGYMYGYIESIGDYPVTDSDIEAAVGSRQYVADILGEGNQIEVRISITLDPKAEGQANSALWSNPAGNAVQLSNGMVCDILVVLDEQKPYELLMGI
;
A
#
# COMPACT_ATOMS: atom_id res chain seq x y z
N MET A 1 33.26 -21.80 -95.34
CA MET A 1 33.14 -20.42 -95.83
C MET A 1 32.24 -19.70 -94.82
N GLY A 2 32.70 -19.40 -93.61
CA GLY A 2 33.70 -18.37 -93.24
C GLY A 2 32.94 -17.03 -93.22
N ASP A 3 32.65 -16.33 -92.12
CA ASP A 3 33.15 -16.24 -90.74
C ASP A 3 31.93 -16.11 -89.80
N LEU A 4 31.71 -16.95 -88.78
CA LEU A 4 32.33 -16.93 -87.45
C LEU A 4 32.52 -15.53 -86.81
N PHE A 5 31.67 -15.25 -85.81
CA PHE A 5 32.03 -14.54 -84.57
C PHE A 5 32.84 -13.25 -84.68
N ARG A 6 32.35 -12.23 -85.39
CA ARG A 6 32.98 -10.90 -85.32
C ARG A 6 32.05 -9.71 -85.51
N LYS A 7 30.94 -9.66 -84.77
CA LYS A 7 30.13 -8.43 -84.64
C LYS A 7 29.67 -8.09 -83.22
N THR A 8 30.11 -8.84 -82.19
CA THR A 8 29.74 -8.57 -80.79
C THR A 8 30.96 -8.49 -79.86
N SER A 9 32.17 -8.31 -80.42
CA SER A 9 33.42 -8.31 -79.61
C SER A 9 34.49 -7.35 -80.12
N LEU A 10 34.14 -6.35 -80.95
CA LEU A 10 35.13 -5.43 -81.55
C LEU A 10 34.73 -3.94 -81.49
N GLU A 11 33.90 -3.58 -80.52
CA GLU A 11 33.77 -2.21 -79.98
C GLU A 11 33.92 -2.22 -78.46
N GLN A 12 34.67 -3.21 -77.95
CA GLN A 12 34.95 -3.39 -76.52
C GLN A 12 36.47 -3.39 -76.26
N ALA A 13 37.19 -2.53 -76.98
CA ALA A 13 38.57 -2.18 -76.69
C ALA A 13 38.77 -0.76 -77.23
N GLU A 14 39.38 0.11 -76.42
CA GLU A 14 39.61 1.54 -76.71
C GLU A 14 38.43 2.48 -76.41
N THR A 15 38.01 2.54 -75.15
CA THR A 15 37.94 3.86 -74.51
C THR A 15 38.34 3.73 -73.04
N PRO A 16 39.44 4.38 -72.62
CA PRO A 16 40.02 4.22 -71.30
C PRO A 16 39.14 4.90 -70.25
N GLU A 17 39.23 4.36 -69.03
CA GLU A 17 38.88 4.98 -67.75
C GLU A 17 38.28 6.39 -67.83
N LYS A 18 36.96 6.50 -67.69
CA LYS A 18 36.42 7.61 -66.90
C LYS A 18 36.46 7.20 -65.43
N LEU A 19 37.69 7.13 -64.89
CA LEU A 19 37.93 7.18 -63.44
C LEU A 19 37.68 8.60 -62.87
N ASP A 20 37.30 9.55 -63.72
CA ASP A 20 36.97 10.93 -63.39
C ASP A 20 35.46 11.19 -63.40
N GLU A 21 34.62 10.20 -63.08
CA GLU A 21 33.41 10.57 -62.35
C GLU A 21 33.88 10.91 -60.93
N TYR A 22 34.45 12.11 -60.80
CA TYR A 22 34.56 12.78 -59.52
C TYR A 22 33.19 12.62 -58.90
N ILE A 23 33.11 11.74 -57.90
CA ILE A 23 32.11 11.83 -56.85
C ILE A 23 32.17 13.32 -56.51
N LYS A 24 31.17 14.09 -56.92
CA LYS A 24 30.97 15.45 -56.41
C LYS A 24 30.61 15.24 -54.96
N VAL A 25 31.65 15.01 -54.16
CA VAL A 25 31.58 14.86 -52.72
C VAL A 25 30.95 16.15 -52.26
N THR A 26 29.75 16.01 -51.68
CA THR A 26 28.93 17.04 -51.06
C THR A 26 28.19 18.01 -51.99
N HIS A 27 27.07 17.56 -52.57
CA HIS A 27 25.94 18.47 -52.81
C HIS A 27 25.57 19.17 -51.49
N PRO A 28 25.28 20.48 -51.46
CA PRO A 28 24.98 21.22 -50.21
C PRO A 28 23.77 20.67 -49.43
N GLY A 29 22.88 19.92 -50.08
CA GLY A 29 21.80 19.18 -49.40
C GLY A 29 22.26 17.93 -48.63
N ILE A 30 23.43 17.37 -48.93
CA ILE A 30 24.00 16.24 -48.16
C ILE A 30 24.49 16.74 -46.80
N TRP A 31 25.00 17.97 -46.71
CA TRP A 31 25.41 18.58 -45.45
C TRP A 31 24.25 18.81 -44.49
N SER A 32 23.08 19.21 -44.98
CA SER A 32 21.90 19.35 -44.11
C SER A 32 21.42 17.99 -43.58
N VAL A 33 21.45 16.94 -44.42
CA VAL A 33 21.15 15.57 -43.98
C VAL A 33 22.18 15.07 -42.95
N LEU A 34 23.48 15.32 -43.17
CA LEU A 34 24.53 14.94 -42.21
C LEU A 34 24.40 15.70 -40.88
N ILE A 35 24.10 17.00 -40.91
CA ILE A 35 23.84 17.79 -39.69
C ILE A 35 22.60 17.25 -38.98
N ALA A 36 21.52 16.93 -39.70
CA ALA A 36 20.32 16.35 -39.10
C ALA A 36 20.61 14.99 -38.44
N CYS A 37 21.34 14.10 -39.12
CA CYS A 37 21.77 12.82 -38.55
C CYS A 37 22.67 13.02 -37.32
N PHE A 38 23.63 13.94 -37.39
CA PHE A 38 24.49 14.26 -36.26
C PHE A 38 23.70 14.83 -35.07
N ALA A 39 22.74 15.72 -35.32
CA ALA A 39 21.86 16.26 -34.30
C ALA A 39 21.02 15.18 -33.62
N ILE A 40 20.51 14.19 -34.38
CA ILE A 40 19.81 13.03 -33.81
C ILE A 40 20.75 12.20 -32.94
N ILE A 41 21.98 11.92 -33.40
CA ILE A 41 22.97 11.18 -32.61
C ILE A 41 23.31 11.92 -31.32
N VAL A 42 23.50 13.24 -31.37
CA VAL A 42 23.75 14.06 -30.18
C VAL A 42 22.54 14.06 -29.26
N ALA A 43 21.32 14.17 -29.79
CA ALA A 43 20.10 14.11 -28.98
C ALA A 43 19.95 12.76 -28.27
N VAL A 44 20.22 11.65 -28.96
CA VAL A 44 20.24 10.31 -28.37
C VAL A 44 21.35 10.18 -27.34
N ALA A 45 22.56 10.66 -27.61
CA ALA A 45 23.68 10.61 -26.67
C ALA A 45 23.39 11.42 -25.39
N VAL A 46 22.81 12.61 -25.54
CA VAL A 46 22.35 13.43 -24.41
C VAL A 46 21.24 12.73 -23.64
N TRP A 47 20.25 12.14 -24.33
CA TRP A 47 19.19 11.37 -23.68
C TRP A 47 19.71 10.12 -22.98
N LEU A 48 20.70 9.41 -23.53
CA LEU A 48 21.33 8.26 -22.88
C LEU A 48 22.14 8.67 -21.64
N ALA A 49 22.74 9.87 -21.65
CA ALA A 49 23.54 10.39 -20.53
C ALA A 49 22.68 11.01 -19.41
N VAL A 50 21.55 11.63 -19.77
CA VAL A 50 20.66 12.36 -18.83
C VAL A 50 19.46 11.54 -18.43
N GLY A 51 19.00 10.62 -19.28
CA GLY A 51 17.88 9.74 -19.01
C GLY A 51 18.12 8.93 -17.75
N ARG A 52 17.03 8.61 -17.06
CA ARG A 52 17.01 7.70 -15.92
C ARG A 52 15.87 6.73 -16.13
N ILE A 53 16.17 5.45 -16.01
CA ILE A 53 15.19 4.38 -16.11
C ILE A 53 15.12 3.76 -14.70
N PRO A 54 14.03 4.01 -13.96
CA PRO A 54 13.86 3.39 -12.66
C PRO A 54 13.73 1.88 -12.85
N THR A 55 14.52 1.11 -12.10
CA THR A 55 14.28 -0.33 -11.98
C THR A 55 13.22 -0.53 -10.92
N THR A 56 12.06 -0.99 -11.35
CA THR A 56 10.89 -1.11 -10.50
C THR A 56 10.62 -2.55 -10.12
N MET A 57 10.00 -2.75 -8.97
CA MET A 57 9.56 -4.06 -8.51
C MET A 57 8.09 -3.99 -8.12
N ASP A 58 7.29 -4.86 -8.70
CA ASP A 58 5.87 -4.99 -8.39
C ASP A 58 5.68 -5.86 -7.13
N MET A 59 4.84 -5.38 -6.23
CA MET A 59 4.42 -6.06 -5.01
C MET A 59 2.93 -5.83 -4.83
N LYS A 60 2.29 -6.70 -4.06
CA LYS A 60 0.93 -6.48 -3.59
C LYS A 60 0.94 -6.26 -2.09
N GLY A 61 0.12 -5.33 -1.64
CA GLY A 61 -0.09 -5.07 -0.23
C GLY A 61 -1.54 -4.75 0.06
N ILE A 62 -1.87 -4.71 1.34
CA ILE A 62 -3.18 -4.28 1.80
C ILE A 62 -3.05 -3.01 2.63
N ILE A 63 -4.02 -2.11 2.50
CA ILE A 63 -4.13 -0.95 3.37
C ILE A 63 -4.60 -1.44 4.73
N PHE A 64 -3.81 -1.18 5.76
CA PHE A 64 -4.17 -1.53 7.12
C PHE A 64 -3.70 -0.44 8.08
N PRO A 65 -4.58 0.08 8.94
CA PRO A 65 -4.20 1.12 9.88
C PRO A 65 -3.36 0.55 11.03
N GLY A 66 -2.31 1.27 11.41
CA GLY A 66 -1.70 1.12 12.73
C GLY A 66 -0.70 -0.02 12.94
N SER A 67 -0.23 -0.11 14.18
CA SER A 67 0.86 -1.00 14.63
C SER A 67 0.40 -2.42 15.02
N GLY A 68 -0.85 -2.78 14.72
CA GLY A 68 -1.42 -4.10 14.97
C GLY A 68 -2.87 -4.04 15.46
N VAL A 69 -3.45 -5.21 15.65
CA VAL A 69 -4.85 -5.38 16.05
C VAL A 69 -4.94 -5.70 17.55
N ILE A 70 -5.91 -5.08 18.21
CA ILE A 70 -6.29 -5.36 19.58
C ILE A 70 -7.74 -5.84 19.63
N SER A 71 -7.97 -6.94 20.34
CA SER A 71 -9.31 -7.46 20.62
C SER A 71 -9.80 -6.89 21.95
N ILE A 72 -10.92 -6.17 21.92
CA ILE A 72 -11.62 -5.74 23.12
C ILE A 72 -12.68 -6.77 23.45
N SER A 73 -12.59 -7.31 24.66
CA SER A 73 -13.42 -8.42 25.11
C SER A 73 -14.48 -7.97 26.10
N ALA A 74 -15.57 -8.73 26.18
CA ALA A 74 -16.63 -8.49 27.15
C ALA A 74 -16.13 -8.79 28.57
N PRO A 75 -16.28 -7.88 29.54
CA PRO A 75 -15.85 -8.11 30.92
C PRO A 75 -16.70 -9.19 31.61
N ALA A 76 -17.96 -9.36 31.18
CA ALA A 76 -18.89 -10.35 31.71
C ALA A 76 -19.74 -10.95 30.59
N SER A 77 -20.28 -12.15 30.82
CA SER A 77 -21.22 -12.78 29.90
C SER A 77 -22.55 -11.99 29.89
N GLY A 78 -23.19 -11.91 28.72
CA GLY A 78 -24.47 -11.22 28.59
C GLY A 78 -24.88 -11.03 27.14
N GLN A 79 -26.01 -10.35 26.94
CA GLN A 79 -26.48 -9.96 25.62
C GLN A 79 -26.15 -8.50 25.35
N ILE A 80 -25.61 -8.20 24.17
CA ILE A 80 -25.33 -6.82 23.74
C ILE A 80 -26.67 -6.11 23.54
N GLN A 81 -26.95 -5.08 24.34
CA GLN A 81 -28.16 -4.26 24.19
C GLN A 81 -27.98 -3.17 23.15
N ASP A 82 -26.78 -2.61 23.06
CA ASP A 82 -26.48 -1.50 22.18
C ASP A 82 -25.02 -1.56 21.77
N ILE A 83 -24.74 -1.27 20.50
CA ILE A 83 -23.39 -1.12 19.98
C ILE A 83 -23.26 0.25 19.33
N ARG A 84 -22.26 1.01 19.79
CA ARG A 84 -22.10 2.44 19.49
C ARG A 84 -21.09 2.70 18.38
N VAL A 85 -20.54 1.65 17.79
CA VAL A 85 -19.48 1.72 16.80
C VAL A 85 -19.78 0.82 15.62
N SER A 86 -19.35 1.26 14.44
CA SER A 86 -19.39 0.50 13.19
C SER A 86 -17.98 0.29 12.65
N THR A 87 -17.81 -0.72 11.79
CA THR A 87 -16.55 -0.92 11.07
C THR A 87 -16.14 0.34 10.31
N GLY A 88 -14.90 0.77 10.49
CA GLY A 88 -14.34 1.99 9.92
C GLY A 88 -14.39 3.22 10.83
N ASP A 89 -15.12 3.17 11.96
CA ASP A 89 -15.19 4.30 12.90
C ASP A 89 -13.88 4.45 13.67
N THR A 90 -13.44 5.70 13.84
CA THR A 90 -12.32 6.05 14.72
C THR A 90 -12.81 6.17 16.16
N VAL A 91 -12.16 5.48 17.09
CA VAL A 91 -12.52 5.46 18.52
C VAL A 91 -11.39 5.99 19.38
N LEU A 92 -11.72 6.85 20.33
CA LEU A 92 -10.78 7.41 21.31
C LEU A 92 -10.71 6.55 22.58
N PRO A 93 -9.64 6.70 23.38
CA PRO A 93 -9.60 6.08 24.70
C PRO A 93 -10.81 6.51 25.54
N HIS A 94 -11.43 5.54 26.22
CA HIS A 94 -12.64 5.65 27.04
C HIS A 94 -13.97 5.78 26.28
N ASP A 95 -13.96 5.81 24.94
CA ASP A 95 -15.20 5.77 24.18
C ASP A 95 -15.96 4.47 24.46
N VAL A 96 -17.28 4.59 24.59
CA VAL A 96 -18.17 3.46 24.81
C VAL A 96 -18.38 2.74 23.50
N LEU A 97 -18.01 1.47 23.44
CA LEU A 97 -18.12 0.63 22.26
C LEU A 97 -19.42 -0.18 22.27
N ALA A 98 -19.71 -0.83 23.39
CA ALA A 98 -20.88 -1.67 23.55
C ALA A 98 -21.43 -1.61 24.98
N VAL A 99 -22.73 -1.85 25.11
CA VAL A 99 -23.43 -1.94 26.39
C VAL A 99 -24.01 -3.34 26.55
N ILE A 100 -23.63 -4.01 27.64
CA ILE A 100 -24.04 -5.36 27.99
C ILE A 100 -24.72 -5.28 29.36
N PRO A 101 -26.07 -5.17 29.42
CA PRO A 101 -26.76 -5.03 30.69
C PRO A 101 -26.54 -6.24 31.60
N GLN A 102 -26.30 -5.96 32.89
CA GLN A 102 -26.12 -6.98 33.92
C GLN A 102 -27.31 -6.94 34.89
N PRO A 103 -28.41 -7.66 34.58
CA PRO A 103 -29.65 -7.57 35.36
C PRO A 103 -29.48 -8.04 36.80
N GLU A 104 -28.60 -9.01 37.04
CA GLU A 104 -28.29 -9.51 38.39
C GLU A 104 -27.62 -8.43 39.25
N LEU A 105 -26.56 -7.80 38.73
CA LEU A 105 -25.87 -6.69 39.41
C LEU A 105 -26.79 -5.47 39.61
N LEU A 106 -27.69 -5.20 38.65
CA LEU A 106 -28.66 -4.12 38.77
C LEU A 106 -29.69 -4.40 39.88
N ALA A 107 -30.17 -5.64 40.00
CA ALA A 107 -31.11 -6.03 41.05
C ALA A 107 -30.47 -5.92 42.44
N GLU A 108 -29.22 -6.37 42.59
CA GLU A 108 -28.46 -6.22 43.85
C GLU A 108 -28.23 -4.75 44.22
N LEU A 109 -27.93 -3.89 43.23
CA LEU A 109 -27.80 -2.45 43.45
C LEU A 109 -29.13 -1.83 43.95
N GLN A 110 -30.25 -2.21 43.35
CA GLN A 110 -31.58 -1.74 43.74
C GLN A 110 -31.96 -2.19 45.16
N GLU A 111 -31.59 -3.42 45.56
CA GLU A 111 -31.82 -3.93 46.91
C GLU A 111 -31.02 -3.13 47.95
N LEU A 112 -29.75 -2.82 47.67
CA LEU A 112 -28.93 -1.97 48.54
C LEU A 112 -29.47 -0.55 48.65
N GLU A 113 -29.95 0.04 47.54
CA GLU A 113 -30.57 1.36 47.52
C GLU A 113 -31.92 1.41 48.25
N ALA A 114 -32.65 0.29 48.32
CA ALA A 114 -33.94 0.16 48.99
C ALA A 114 -33.84 -0.20 50.49
N ALA A 115 -32.63 -0.46 51.00
CA ALA A 115 -32.42 -0.82 52.40
C ALA A 115 -32.80 0.32 53.36
N GLU A 116 -33.36 -0.04 54.52
CA GLU A 116 -33.83 0.92 55.53
C GLU A 116 -32.69 1.79 56.13
N GLN A 117 -31.45 1.30 56.03
CA GLN A 117 -30.22 2.04 56.29
C GLN A 117 -29.27 1.87 55.10
N PRO A 118 -29.28 2.80 54.13
CA PRO A 118 -28.44 2.68 52.94
C PRO A 118 -26.97 2.91 53.32
N ASP A 119 -26.14 1.91 53.03
CA ASP A 119 -24.68 2.04 53.10
C ASP A 119 -24.19 2.69 51.80
N GLU A 120 -23.90 4.00 51.85
CA GLU A 120 -23.46 4.76 50.69
C GLU A 120 -22.14 4.22 50.10
N GLU A 121 -21.24 3.69 50.93
CA GLU A 121 -19.97 3.12 50.47
C GLU A 121 -20.21 1.82 49.69
N ALA A 122 -21.08 0.94 50.21
CA ALA A 122 -21.45 -0.30 49.53
C ALA A 122 -22.20 -0.05 48.23
N ILE A 123 -23.14 0.92 48.21
CA ILE A 123 -23.88 1.31 46.99
C ILE A 123 -22.90 1.87 45.93
N ALA A 124 -21.96 2.73 46.34
CA ALA A 124 -20.97 3.30 45.42
C ALA A 124 -20.06 2.21 44.81
N ALA A 125 -19.58 1.28 45.64
CA ALA A 125 -18.76 0.16 45.18
C ALA A 125 -19.53 -0.73 44.19
N LYS A 126 -20.79 -1.07 44.52
CA LYS A 126 -21.63 -1.92 43.66
C LYS A 126 -22.00 -1.25 42.34
N ARG A 127 -22.24 0.07 42.36
CA ARG A 127 -22.49 0.86 41.16
C ARG A 127 -21.28 0.87 40.23
N GLN A 128 -20.08 0.98 40.79
CA GLN A 128 -18.85 0.92 40.01
C GLN A 128 -18.66 -0.46 39.36
N GLU A 129 -18.87 -1.54 40.13
CA GLU A 129 -18.85 -2.92 39.61
C GLU A 129 -19.84 -3.11 38.45
N TYR A 130 -21.07 -2.59 38.59
CA TYR A 130 -22.07 -2.62 37.52
C TYR A 130 -21.58 -1.88 36.26
N ILE A 131 -21.00 -0.68 36.40
CA ILE A 131 -20.52 0.11 35.27
C ILE A 131 -19.37 -0.62 34.55
N ASP A 132 -18.44 -1.18 35.31
CA ASP A 132 -17.26 -1.86 34.76
C ASP A 132 -17.64 -3.19 34.07
N ALA A 133 -18.69 -3.87 34.55
CA ALA A 133 -19.20 -5.10 33.94
C ALA A 133 -20.18 -4.84 32.77
N SER A 134 -20.84 -3.67 32.73
CA SER A 134 -21.88 -3.39 31.73
C SER A 134 -21.42 -2.55 30.55
N ILE A 135 -20.33 -1.78 30.68
CA ILE A 135 -19.88 -0.86 29.64
C ILE A 135 -18.53 -1.31 29.11
N VAL A 136 -18.51 -1.74 27.85
CA VAL A 136 -17.26 -2.02 27.14
C VAL A 136 -16.71 -0.72 26.58
N ARG A 137 -15.51 -0.34 27.01
CA ARG A 137 -14.84 0.90 26.58
C ARG A 137 -13.54 0.62 25.83
N SER A 138 -13.15 1.53 24.94
CA SER A 138 -11.82 1.47 24.33
C SER A 138 -10.73 1.84 25.32
N GLN A 139 -9.64 1.08 25.35
CA GLN A 139 -8.44 1.40 26.16
C GLN A 139 -7.41 2.22 25.40
N SER A 140 -7.51 2.30 24.08
CA SER A 140 -6.55 2.99 23.23
C SER A 140 -7.22 3.70 22.07
N TRP A 141 -6.47 4.58 21.42
CA TRP A 141 -6.89 5.15 20.15
C TRP A 141 -6.81 4.10 19.03
N GLY A 142 -7.78 4.09 18.12
CA GLY A 142 -7.79 3.14 17.01
C GLY A 142 -8.95 3.30 16.04
N VAL A 143 -8.96 2.46 15.02
CA VAL A 143 -10.07 2.32 14.06
C VAL A 143 -10.71 0.95 14.21
N VAL A 144 -12.04 0.91 14.21
CA VAL A 144 -12.82 -0.33 14.34
C VAL A 144 -12.68 -1.15 13.06
N LEU A 145 -12.20 -2.39 13.21
CA LEU A 145 -12.05 -3.34 12.12
C LEU A 145 -13.27 -4.25 12.01
N ASP A 146 -13.73 -4.74 13.15
CA ASP A 146 -14.88 -5.63 13.25
C ASP A 146 -15.58 -5.41 14.59
N ALA A 147 -16.89 -5.61 14.61
CA ALA A 147 -17.71 -5.43 15.80
C ALA A 147 -18.88 -6.40 15.77
N LYS A 148 -19.23 -6.97 16.93
CA LYS A 148 -20.43 -7.79 17.11
C LYS A 148 -21.71 -6.97 16.83
N HIS A 149 -22.84 -7.64 16.71
CA HIS A 149 -24.11 -6.96 16.48
C HIS A 149 -24.92 -6.81 17.77
N VAL A 150 -25.86 -5.85 17.74
CA VAL A 150 -26.88 -5.76 18.78
C VAL A 150 -27.64 -7.08 18.87
N TYR A 151 -27.94 -7.51 20.09
CA TYR A 151 -28.57 -8.78 20.45
C TYR A 151 -27.69 -10.03 20.39
N ASP A 152 -26.42 -9.92 20.01
CA ASP A 152 -25.49 -11.04 20.13
C ASP A 152 -25.26 -11.41 21.60
N ILE A 153 -25.15 -12.71 21.87
CA ILE A 153 -24.81 -13.24 23.18
C ILE A 153 -23.30 -13.42 23.20
N VAL A 154 -22.64 -12.82 24.19
CA VAL A 154 -21.20 -12.90 24.39
C VAL A 154 -20.88 -13.53 25.73
N GLN A 155 -19.78 -14.27 25.81
CA GLN A 155 -19.24 -14.78 27.06
C GLN A 155 -18.21 -13.81 27.67
N ALA A 156 -17.95 -13.96 28.97
CA ALA A 156 -16.85 -13.26 29.62
C ALA A 156 -15.53 -13.58 28.91
N ASN A 157 -14.75 -12.54 28.62
CA ASN A 157 -13.53 -12.55 27.81
C ASN A 157 -13.74 -12.94 26.32
N GLU A 158 -14.97 -13.02 25.83
CA GLU A 158 -15.21 -13.13 24.39
C GLU A 158 -14.98 -11.78 23.71
N GLN A 159 -14.34 -11.80 22.55
CA GLN A 159 -14.11 -10.61 21.73
C GLN A 159 -15.43 -10.00 21.25
N VAL A 160 -15.62 -8.70 21.53
CA VAL A 160 -16.78 -7.91 21.12
C VAL A 160 -16.41 -6.98 19.97
N VAL A 161 -15.25 -6.35 20.05
CA VAL A 161 -14.77 -5.39 19.04
C VAL A 161 -13.30 -5.66 18.74
N SER A 162 -12.94 -5.60 17.46
CA SER A 162 -11.57 -5.61 16.98
C SER A 162 -11.18 -4.19 16.58
N LEU A 163 -10.09 -3.66 17.14
CA LEU A 163 -9.56 -2.34 16.78
C LEU A 163 -8.16 -2.48 16.19
N ALA A 164 -7.88 -1.73 15.14
CA ALA A 164 -6.53 -1.41 14.73
C ALA A 164 -5.99 -0.30 15.65
N ARG A 165 -4.90 -0.58 16.38
CA ARG A 165 -4.29 0.39 17.29
C ARG A 165 -3.61 1.51 16.53
N MET A 166 -3.88 2.74 16.91
CA MET A 166 -3.26 3.92 16.30
C MET A 166 -2.56 4.76 17.37
N GLU A 167 -1.43 5.36 17.00
CA GLU A 167 -0.68 6.26 17.88
C GLU A 167 -0.99 7.72 17.53
N GLU A 168 -1.21 8.57 18.53
CA GLU A 168 -1.61 9.97 18.36
C GLU A 168 -0.67 10.71 17.39
N GLY A 169 -1.22 11.24 16.29
CA GLY A 169 -0.45 11.95 15.26
C GLY A 169 0.29 11.07 14.24
N THR A 170 0.08 9.75 14.23
CA THR A 170 0.65 8.86 13.20
C THR A 170 -0.23 8.74 11.96
N ASN A 171 0.40 8.38 10.84
CA ASN A 171 -0.29 8.17 9.59
C ASN A 171 -1.24 6.96 9.69
N ILE A 172 -2.50 7.19 9.33
CA ILE A 172 -3.58 6.20 9.36
C ILE A 172 -3.47 5.17 8.22
N TYR A 173 -2.71 5.48 7.18
CA TYR A 173 -2.52 4.62 6.01
C TYR A 173 -1.13 3.98 6.03
N GLN A 174 -1.04 2.79 6.63
CA GLN A 174 0.07 1.89 6.40
C GLN A 174 -0.33 0.83 5.37
N LEU A 175 0.64 0.37 4.59
CA LEU A 175 0.48 -0.82 3.76
C LEU A 175 1.33 -1.95 4.30
N ILE A 176 0.74 -3.12 4.38
CA ILE A 176 1.42 -4.35 4.76
C ILE A 176 1.52 -5.22 3.51
N CYS A 177 2.75 -5.62 3.20
CA CYS A 177 3.06 -6.50 2.08
C CYS A 177 3.73 -7.75 2.59
N TYR A 178 3.48 -8.87 1.92
CA TYR A 178 4.18 -10.12 2.18
C TYR A 178 4.94 -10.52 0.92
N VAL A 179 6.25 -10.56 1.02
CA VAL A 179 7.12 -10.84 -0.13
C VAL A 179 8.07 -12.00 0.17
N PRO A 180 8.48 -12.79 -0.85
CA PRO A 180 9.45 -13.85 -0.65
C PRO A 180 10.76 -13.32 -0.09
N ALA A 181 11.48 -14.16 0.66
CA ALA A 181 12.75 -13.78 1.27
C ALA A 181 13.80 -13.25 0.27
N ASP A 182 13.82 -13.76 -0.97
CA ASP A 182 14.70 -13.27 -2.03
C ASP A 182 14.37 -11.85 -2.47
N THR A 183 13.08 -11.51 -2.50
CA THR A 183 12.56 -10.18 -2.81
C THR A 183 12.90 -9.22 -1.67
N ALA A 184 12.64 -9.60 -0.42
CA ALA A 184 12.92 -8.78 0.76
C ALA A 184 14.41 -8.39 0.86
N ARG A 185 15.34 -9.29 0.49
CA ARG A 185 16.79 -9.00 0.48
C ARG A 185 17.21 -7.88 -0.47
N ARG A 186 16.39 -7.58 -1.47
CA ARG A 186 16.63 -6.49 -2.44
C ARG A 186 16.03 -5.16 -1.97
N LEU A 187 15.17 -5.19 -0.96
CA LEU A 187 14.50 -4.01 -0.42
C LEU A 187 15.36 -3.39 0.68
N THR A 188 15.20 -2.09 0.89
CA THR A 188 15.84 -1.36 1.99
C THR A 188 14.87 -0.33 2.55
N THR A 189 14.90 -0.14 3.87
CA THR A 189 14.13 0.92 4.53
C THR A 189 14.44 2.28 3.89
N GLY A 190 13.40 3.07 3.65
CA GLY A 190 13.47 4.37 3.00
C GLY A 190 13.34 4.36 1.47
N MET A 191 13.27 3.19 0.82
CA MET A 191 12.97 3.13 -0.62
C MET A 191 11.60 3.75 -0.91
N GLU A 192 11.54 4.54 -1.99
CA GLU A 192 10.30 5.15 -2.46
C GLU A 192 9.38 4.12 -3.11
N ILE A 193 8.09 4.24 -2.84
CA ILE A 193 7.07 3.36 -3.39
C ILE A 193 5.92 4.17 -3.99
N GLN A 194 5.25 3.55 -4.95
CA GLN A 194 4.05 4.06 -5.58
C GLN A 194 2.91 3.05 -5.42
N ALA A 195 1.94 3.35 -4.58
CA ALA A 195 0.81 2.47 -4.29
C ALA A 195 -0.45 2.92 -5.05
N CYS A 196 -1.14 1.97 -5.68
CA CYS A 196 -2.40 2.22 -6.37
C CYS A 196 -3.40 1.14 -5.95
N PRO A 197 -4.63 1.49 -5.54
CA PRO A 197 -5.66 0.47 -5.28
C PRO A 197 -5.91 -0.38 -6.53
N SER A 198 -6.03 -1.70 -6.36
CA SER A 198 -6.07 -2.63 -7.50
C SER A 198 -7.35 -2.54 -8.33
N TYR A 199 -8.38 -1.83 -7.85
CA TYR A 199 -9.66 -1.64 -8.53
C TYR A 199 -9.72 -0.34 -9.34
N VAL A 200 -8.75 0.57 -9.19
CA VAL A 200 -8.68 1.83 -9.94
C VAL A 200 -7.52 1.79 -10.94
N SER A 201 -7.69 2.48 -12.08
CA SER A 201 -6.64 2.63 -13.08
C SER A 201 -5.62 3.69 -12.63
N ARG A 202 -4.34 3.29 -12.64
CA ARG A 202 -3.20 4.19 -12.35
C ARG A 202 -3.11 5.33 -13.36
N GLU A 203 -3.51 5.11 -14.60
CA GLU A 203 -3.49 6.11 -15.67
C GLU A 203 -4.53 7.21 -15.44
N GLU A 204 -5.69 6.86 -14.87
CA GLU A 204 -6.79 7.80 -14.62
C GLU A 204 -6.65 8.51 -13.27
N TYR A 205 -6.35 7.77 -12.21
CA TYR A 205 -6.36 8.27 -10.83
C TYR A 205 -4.97 8.54 -10.25
N GLY A 206 -3.90 8.12 -10.93
CA GLY A 206 -2.54 8.24 -10.42
C GLY A 206 -2.21 7.18 -9.36
N TYR A 207 -1.31 7.53 -8.45
CA TYR A 207 -0.82 6.66 -7.38
C TYR A 207 -0.50 7.48 -6.12
N MET A 208 -0.51 6.83 -4.97
CA MET A 208 -0.10 7.37 -3.68
C MET A 208 1.41 7.22 -3.49
N TYR A 209 2.05 8.28 -3.00
CA TYR A 209 3.46 8.25 -2.61
C TYR A 209 3.64 7.62 -1.23
N GLY A 210 4.74 6.91 -1.02
CA GLY A 210 5.12 6.38 0.27
C GLY A 210 6.58 5.95 0.32
N TYR A 211 6.96 5.33 1.42
CA TYR A 211 8.29 4.76 1.60
C TYR A 211 8.23 3.48 2.44
N ILE A 212 9.22 2.61 2.26
CA ILE A 212 9.39 1.42 3.11
C ILE A 212 9.79 1.88 4.51
N GLU A 213 8.94 1.62 5.49
CA GLU A 213 9.16 1.94 6.90
C GLU A 213 10.01 0.86 7.57
N SER A 214 9.67 -0.41 7.37
CA SER A 214 10.40 -1.54 7.94
C SER A 214 10.25 -2.81 7.12
N ILE A 215 11.23 -3.70 7.26
CA ILE A 215 11.29 -5.02 6.62
C ILE A 215 11.55 -6.03 7.74
N GLY A 216 10.75 -7.09 7.80
CA GLY A 216 10.93 -8.15 8.79
C GLY A 216 12.19 -8.98 8.54
N ASP A 217 12.82 -9.46 9.61
CA ASP A 217 14.02 -10.31 9.52
C ASP A 217 13.68 -11.80 9.36
N TYR A 218 12.44 -12.18 9.68
CA TYR A 218 11.99 -13.57 9.76
C TYR A 218 10.74 -13.80 8.92
N PRO A 219 10.52 -15.04 8.44
CA PRO A 219 9.28 -15.41 7.79
C PRO A 219 8.09 -15.24 8.74
N VAL A 220 7.00 -14.69 8.23
CA VAL A 220 5.78 -14.45 8.99
C VAL A 220 5.08 -15.77 9.29
N THR A 221 4.56 -15.90 10.51
CA THR A 221 3.68 -16.99 10.90
C THR A 221 2.21 -16.55 10.82
N ASP A 222 1.30 -17.52 10.88
CA ASP A 222 -0.13 -17.22 10.91
C ASP A 222 -0.51 -16.35 12.13
N SER A 223 0.16 -16.56 13.26
CA SER A 223 -0.02 -15.73 14.46
C SER A 223 0.44 -14.29 14.25
N ASP A 224 1.52 -14.07 13.48
CA ASP A 224 2.02 -12.71 13.21
C ASP A 224 1.04 -11.96 12.29
N ILE A 225 0.50 -12.66 11.29
CA ILE A 225 -0.53 -12.12 10.39
C ILE A 225 -1.77 -11.74 11.20
N GLU A 226 -2.27 -12.63 12.06
CA GLU A 226 -3.44 -12.33 12.90
C GLU A 226 -3.19 -11.16 13.86
N ALA A 227 -1.99 -11.05 14.43
CA ALA A 227 -1.62 -9.90 15.26
C ALA A 227 -1.54 -8.59 14.46
N ALA A 228 -1.09 -8.65 13.21
CA ALA A 228 -0.92 -7.47 12.35
C ALA A 228 -2.23 -6.99 11.73
N VAL A 229 -3.05 -7.91 11.20
CA VAL A 229 -4.23 -7.60 10.37
C VAL A 229 -5.56 -8.12 10.95
N GLY A 230 -5.52 -8.82 12.08
CA GLY A 230 -6.71 -9.34 12.79
C GLY A 230 -7.27 -10.64 12.20
N SER A 231 -7.14 -10.84 10.89
CA SER A 231 -7.57 -12.08 10.24
C SER A 231 -6.74 -12.37 9.00
N ARG A 232 -6.35 -13.64 8.83
CA ARG A 232 -5.66 -14.13 7.64
C ARG A 232 -6.45 -13.87 6.35
N GLN A 233 -7.78 -13.77 6.43
CA GLN A 233 -8.62 -13.57 5.25
C GLN A 233 -8.32 -12.23 4.55
N TYR A 234 -7.87 -11.20 5.28
CA TYR A 234 -7.50 -9.92 4.68
C TYR A 234 -6.29 -10.01 3.76
N VAL A 235 -5.39 -10.95 4.03
CA VAL A 235 -4.12 -11.07 3.31
C VAL A 235 -4.10 -12.26 2.35
N ALA A 236 -5.19 -13.03 2.28
CA ALA A 236 -5.27 -14.26 1.48
C ALA A 236 -4.92 -14.02 0.00
N ASP A 237 -5.31 -12.86 -0.54
CA ASP A 237 -5.07 -12.52 -1.95
C ASP A 237 -3.65 -12.00 -2.25
N ILE A 238 -2.91 -11.58 -1.21
CA ILE A 238 -1.55 -11.05 -1.34
C ILE A 238 -0.47 -12.01 -0.82
N LEU A 239 -0.85 -12.97 0.02
CA LEU A 239 0.06 -13.92 0.62
C LEU A 239 0.45 -14.99 -0.40
N GLY A 240 1.69 -14.92 -0.87
CA GLY A 240 2.25 -15.95 -1.76
C GLY A 240 2.58 -17.26 -1.02
N GLU A 241 2.93 -18.29 -1.79
CA GLU A 241 3.39 -19.56 -1.21
C GLU A 241 4.79 -19.44 -0.59
N GLY A 242 5.09 -20.28 0.40
CA GLY A 242 6.42 -20.39 1.01
C GLY A 242 6.70 -19.35 2.10
N ASN A 243 8.00 -19.09 2.34
CA ASN A 243 8.46 -18.20 3.40
C ASN A 243 8.33 -16.74 2.96
N GLN A 244 7.28 -16.09 3.42
CA GLN A 244 6.99 -14.68 3.17
C GLN A 244 7.54 -13.81 4.31
N ILE A 245 8.07 -12.65 3.98
CA ILE A 245 8.57 -11.64 4.92
C ILE A 245 7.62 -10.45 4.88
N GLU A 246 7.25 -9.93 6.05
CA GLU A 246 6.45 -8.72 6.18
C GLU A 246 7.28 -7.49 5.79
N VAL A 247 6.71 -6.64 4.94
CA VAL A 247 7.24 -5.32 4.62
C VAL A 247 6.18 -4.30 4.93
N ARG A 248 6.51 -3.35 5.81
CA ARG A 248 5.63 -2.26 6.21
C ARG A 248 5.99 -0.99 5.47
N ILE A 249 4.98 -0.35 4.93
CA ILE A 249 5.10 0.84 4.10
C ILE A 249 4.25 1.94 4.71
N SER A 250 4.83 3.13 4.86
CA SER A 250 4.08 4.33 5.22
C SER A 250 3.72 5.11 3.96
N ILE A 251 2.45 5.47 3.83
CA ILE A 251 2.01 6.44 2.81
C ILE A 251 2.43 7.86 3.23
N THR A 252 2.61 8.74 2.26
CA THR A 252 2.83 10.16 2.54
C THR A 252 1.48 10.85 2.60
N LEU A 253 1.24 11.64 3.63
CA LEU A 253 0.02 12.43 3.77
C LEU A 253 0.16 13.78 3.06
N ASP A 254 -0.91 14.25 2.43
CA ASP A 254 -1.01 15.63 1.93
C ASP A 254 -1.48 16.56 3.08
N PRO A 255 -0.65 17.52 3.53
CA PRO A 255 -1.04 18.49 4.54
C PRO A 255 -2.31 19.28 4.19
N LYS A 256 -2.66 19.40 2.91
CA LYS A 256 -3.87 20.11 2.46
C LYS A 256 -5.14 19.27 2.57
N ALA A 257 -4.99 17.96 2.67
CA ALA A 257 -6.09 17.01 2.77
C ALA A 257 -6.29 16.51 4.23
N GLU A 258 -5.67 17.18 5.20
CA GLU A 258 -5.84 16.87 6.63
C GLU A 258 -7.32 16.97 7.03
N GLY A 259 -7.83 15.92 7.68
CA GLY A 259 -9.24 15.80 8.08
C GLY A 259 -10.21 15.36 6.97
N GLN A 260 -9.73 15.11 5.75
CA GLN A 260 -10.54 14.49 4.70
C GLN A 260 -10.53 12.96 4.80
N ALA A 261 -11.54 12.30 4.23
CA ALA A 261 -11.64 10.85 4.20
C ALA A 261 -10.48 10.16 3.46
N ASN A 262 -9.78 10.89 2.57
CA ASN A 262 -8.55 10.46 1.91
C ASN A 262 -7.54 11.60 2.04
N SER A 263 -6.56 11.42 2.93
CA SER A 263 -5.49 12.39 3.19
C SER A 263 -4.15 11.96 2.60
N ALA A 264 -4.12 10.90 1.79
CA ALA A 264 -2.90 10.46 1.11
C ALA A 264 -2.46 11.46 0.05
N LEU A 265 -1.15 11.57 -0.17
CA LEU A 265 -0.57 12.38 -1.24
C LEU A 265 -0.61 11.61 -2.55
N TRP A 266 -1.45 12.06 -3.47
CA TRP A 266 -1.60 11.46 -4.81
C TRP A 266 -0.80 12.20 -5.88
N SER A 267 -0.31 11.45 -6.87
CA SER A 267 0.33 12.02 -8.06
C SER A 267 -0.65 12.74 -8.99
N ASN A 268 -1.94 12.39 -8.92
CA ASN A 268 -3.02 13.04 -9.66
C ASN A 268 -4.15 13.44 -8.69
N PRO A 269 -4.64 14.70 -8.74
CA PRO A 269 -5.75 15.15 -7.89
C PRO A 269 -7.03 14.31 -7.99
N ALA A 270 -7.26 13.61 -9.11
CA ALA A 270 -8.38 12.69 -9.25
C ALA A 270 -8.37 11.57 -8.19
N GLY A 271 -7.18 11.14 -7.76
CA GLY A 271 -6.96 10.14 -6.72
C GLY A 271 -7.51 10.53 -5.35
N ASN A 272 -7.63 11.83 -5.05
CA ASN A 272 -8.18 12.30 -3.78
C ASN A 272 -9.67 11.95 -3.59
N ALA A 273 -10.40 11.63 -4.68
CA ALA A 273 -11.79 11.20 -4.62
C ALA A 273 -11.95 9.69 -4.34
N VAL A 274 -10.85 8.93 -4.35
CA VAL A 274 -10.84 7.49 -4.11
C VAL A 274 -11.11 7.23 -2.62
N GLN A 275 -12.09 6.37 -2.32
CA GLN A 275 -12.37 5.95 -0.95
C GLN A 275 -11.38 4.86 -0.54
N LEU A 276 -10.50 5.17 0.40
CA LEU A 276 -9.58 4.19 0.97
C LEU A 276 -10.28 3.47 2.12
N SER A 277 -10.17 2.15 2.16
CA SER A 277 -10.77 1.32 3.20
C SER A 277 -9.77 0.29 3.70
N ASN A 278 -9.92 -0.12 4.97
CA ASN A 278 -9.06 -1.13 5.57
C ASN A 278 -9.27 -2.48 4.86
N GLY A 279 -8.18 -3.23 4.65
CA GLY A 279 -8.18 -4.48 3.90
C GLY A 279 -8.21 -4.31 2.38
N MET A 280 -8.18 -3.08 1.87
CA MET A 280 -8.12 -2.81 0.42
C MET A 280 -6.77 -3.23 -0.16
N VAL A 281 -6.80 -4.06 -1.21
CA VAL A 281 -5.60 -4.49 -1.94
C VAL A 281 -5.08 -3.35 -2.82
N CYS A 282 -3.78 -3.14 -2.76
CA CYS A 282 -3.04 -2.18 -3.58
C CYS A 282 -1.92 -2.88 -4.36
N ASP A 283 -1.75 -2.47 -5.60
CA ASP A 283 -0.58 -2.74 -6.41
C ASP A 283 0.48 -1.69 -6.11
N ILE A 284 1.65 -2.17 -5.67
CA ILE A 284 2.74 -1.36 -5.15
C ILE A 284 3.94 -1.53 -6.05
N LEU A 285 4.52 -0.41 -6.44
CA LEU A 285 5.69 -0.38 -7.29
C LEU A 285 6.83 0.28 -6.52
N VAL A 286 7.84 -0.51 -6.16
CA VAL A 286 9.03 -0.04 -5.44
C VAL A 286 10.07 0.42 -6.43
N VAL A 287 10.65 1.60 -6.20
CA VAL A 287 11.77 2.12 -6.97
C VAL A 287 13.06 1.62 -6.32
N LEU A 288 13.72 0.63 -6.93
CA LEU A 288 14.94 0.03 -6.37
C LEU A 288 16.17 0.89 -6.60
N ASP A 289 16.30 1.41 -7.83
CA ASP A 289 17.43 2.22 -8.27
C ASP A 289 17.06 3.01 -9.53
N GLU A 290 17.69 4.16 -9.72
CA GLU A 290 17.59 4.98 -10.93
C GLU A 290 18.84 4.74 -11.81
N GLN A 291 18.77 3.75 -12.71
CA GLN A 291 19.88 3.47 -13.61
C GLN A 291 19.89 4.41 -14.81
N LYS A 292 21.08 4.76 -15.29
CA LYS A 292 21.20 5.55 -16.53
C LYS A 292 21.11 4.62 -17.74
N PRO A 293 20.42 5.00 -18.83
CA PRO A 293 20.28 4.17 -20.02
C PRO A 293 21.59 3.65 -20.63
N TYR A 294 22.72 4.36 -20.47
CA TYR A 294 24.01 3.88 -20.95
C TYR A 294 24.55 2.66 -20.18
N GLU A 295 24.16 2.48 -18.91
CA GLU A 295 24.60 1.37 -18.05
C GLU A 295 23.99 0.05 -18.55
N LEU A 296 22.70 0.09 -18.93
CA LEU A 296 21.99 -1.04 -19.56
C LEU A 296 22.61 -1.48 -20.91
N LEU A 297 23.12 -0.54 -21.70
CA LEU A 297 23.75 -0.84 -23.00
C LEU A 297 25.15 -1.42 -22.86
N MET A 298 25.89 -1.02 -21.82
CA MET A 298 27.27 -1.47 -21.60
C MET A 298 27.39 -2.65 -20.61
N GLY A 299 26.30 -3.03 -19.94
CA GLY A 299 26.25 -4.15 -19.01
C GLY A 299 27.11 -3.95 -17.76
N ILE A 300 27.25 -2.71 -17.32
CA ILE A 300 28.08 -2.27 -16.17
C ILE A 300 27.19 -1.67 -15.10
#